data_AF-A0A259PG95-F1
#
_entry.id   AF-A0A259PG95-F1
#
_cell.length_a   1.000
_cell.length_b   1.000
_cell.length_c   1.000
_cell.angle_alpha   90.00
_cell.angle_beta   90.00
_cell.angle_gamma   90.00
#
_symmetry.space_group_name_H-M   'P 1'
#
loop_
_entity.id
_entity.type
_entity.pdbx_description
1 polymer ?
#
loop_
_entity_poly.entity_id
_entity_poly.type
_entity_poly.pdbx_seq_one_letter_code
_entity_poly.pdbx_strand_id
1 'polypeptide(L)'
;MTTSVFQFGEIKPEYPVAVLNERTVRAAAGILFVFALISFMNAWLMGNFSPTKVFVCAFLIEFTIRIFINPKYAPVMVLAQWLVKGQQPEYTGAPQKRFAWSIGLILAATMFYLIVLKSVVGPINIIVCASCLALMFFETSFGICIGCKIYNLFNKAQAQLCPGNSCDIKTEKQNNISKSQLLILVLFAVSVLAIFNYFSGSLTEPALSAAPHEVIIKEVDAKEVERCKVPDFAKAMGHEEKWKLHNNCK
;
A
#
# COMPACT_ATOMS: atom_id res chain seq x y z
N MET A 1 16.49 -30.86 -5.93
CA MET A 1 15.67 -30.49 -4.75
C MET A 1 14.21 -30.53 -5.17
N THR A 2 13.43 -31.43 -4.59
CA THR A 2 12.00 -31.59 -4.85
C THR A 2 11.25 -30.45 -4.16
N THR A 3 10.84 -29.44 -4.91
CA THR A 3 9.94 -28.40 -4.38
C THR A 3 8.56 -29.03 -4.15
N SER A 4 8.16 -29.19 -2.89
CA SER A 4 6.78 -29.52 -2.55
C SER A 4 5.85 -28.43 -3.10
N VAL A 5 4.70 -28.82 -3.62
CA VAL A 5 3.67 -27.88 -4.11
C VAL A 5 3.22 -26.94 -2.98
N PHE A 6 3.20 -27.44 -1.74
CA PHE A 6 2.92 -26.67 -0.54
C PHE A 6 4.22 -26.41 0.22
N GLN A 7 4.88 -25.29 -0.09
CA GLN A 7 6.10 -24.87 0.57
C GLN A 7 6.21 -23.34 0.58
N PHE A 8 6.57 -22.79 1.74
CA PHE A 8 6.77 -21.35 1.89
C PHE A 8 8.27 -21.01 1.90
N GLY A 9 8.77 -20.48 0.79
CA GLY A 9 10.18 -20.15 0.60
C GLY A 9 11.02 -21.32 0.07
N GLU A 10 12.22 -20.99 -0.40
CA GLU A 10 13.20 -21.94 -0.90
C GLU A 10 14.06 -22.47 0.26
N ILE A 11 14.24 -23.79 0.32
CA ILE A 11 15.19 -24.40 1.25
C ILE A 11 16.53 -24.48 0.53
N LYS A 12 17.55 -23.86 1.11
CA LYS A 12 18.93 -23.90 0.61
C LYS A 12 19.84 -24.38 1.73
N PRO A 13 20.81 -25.27 1.43
CA PRO A 13 21.68 -25.86 2.44
C PRO A 13 22.57 -24.83 3.15
N GLU A 14 22.80 -23.68 2.52
CA GLU A 14 23.61 -22.57 3.06
C GLU A 14 22.88 -21.73 4.11
N TYR A 15 21.56 -21.88 4.26
CA TYR A 15 20.76 -21.05 5.15
C TYR A 15 20.01 -21.90 6.20
N PRO A 16 19.94 -21.43 7.46
CA PRO A 16 19.31 -22.19 8.55
C PRO A 16 17.77 -22.23 8.46
N VAL A 17 17.17 -21.35 7.65
CA VAL A 17 15.72 -21.22 7.47
C VAL A 17 15.39 -21.18 5.98
N ALA A 18 14.12 -21.46 5.63
CA ALA A 18 13.64 -21.20 4.29
C ALA A 18 13.81 -19.71 3.95
N VAL A 19 14.22 -19.42 2.71
CA VAL A 19 14.55 -18.08 2.25
C VAL A 19 13.71 -17.65 1.05
N LEU A 20 13.58 -16.35 0.87
CA LEU A 20 12.97 -15.72 -0.29
C LEU A 20 13.95 -14.74 -0.92
N ASN A 21 13.90 -14.58 -2.24
CA ASN A 21 14.65 -13.54 -2.92
C ASN A 21 14.00 -12.17 -2.66
N GLU A 22 14.66 -11.34 -1.85
CA GLU A 22 14.22 -10.00 -1.48
C GLU A 22 14.03 -9.09 -2.69
N ARG A 23 14.84 -9.24 -3.75
CA ARG A 23 14.67 -8.47 -4.99
C ARG A 23 13.31 -8.75 -5.63
N THR A 24 12.91 -10.01 -5.67
CA THR A 24 11.61 -10.45 -6.18
C THR A 24 10.48 -9.96 -5.29
N VAL A 25 10.63 -10.06 -3.95
CA VAL A 25 9.62 -9.58 -3.00
C VAL A 25 9.40 -8.08 -3.13
N ARG A 26 10.47 -7.28 -3.19
CA ARG A 26 10.40 -5.83 -3.35
C ARG A 26 9.82 -5.41 -4.70
N ALA A 27 10.23 -6.06 -5.79
CA ALA A 27 9.64 -5.82 -7.10
C ALA A 27 8.14 -6.14 -7.13
N ALA A 28 7.71 -7.25 -6.51
CA ALA A 28 6.29 -7.57 -6.39
C ALA A 28 5.52 -6.53 -5.58
N ALA A 29 6.09 -6.05 -4.46
CA ALA A 29 5.51 -4.97 -3.66
C ALA A 29 5.38 -3.68 -4.48
N GLY A 30 6.38 -3.32 -5.30
CA GLY A 30 6.34 -2.16 -6.18
C GLY A 30 5.25 -2.25 -7.24
N ILE A 31 5.10 -3.41 -7.89
CA ILE A 31 4.03 -3.65 -8.88
C ILE A 31 2.66 -3.49 -8.22
N LEU A 32 2.45 -4.14 -7.07
CA LEU A 32 1.20 -4.06 -6.32
C LEU A 32 0.92 -2.63 -5.85
N PHE A 33 1.95 -1.91 -5.41
CA PHE A 33 1.84 -0.51 -5.01
C PHE A 33 1.36 0.38 -6.14
N VAL A 34 1.89 0.22 -7.36
CA VAL A 34 1.45 1.02 -8.52
C VAL A 34 -0.04 0.81 -8.83
N PHE A 35 -0.48 -0.45 -8.93
CA PHE A 35 -1.89 -0.74 -9.19
C PHE A 35 -2.81 -0.32 -8.05
N ALA A 36 -2.36 -0.49 -6.80
CA ALA A 36 -3.07 0.00 -5.62
C ALA A 36 -3.23 1.52 -5.66
N LEU A 37 -2.15 2.26 -5.97
CA LEU A 37 -2.14 3.72 -6.02
C LEU A 37 -3.07 4.23 -7.13
N ILE A 38 -2.99 3.65 -8.34
CA ILE A 38 -3.89 4.00 -9.45
C ILE A 38 -5.34 3.76 -9.05
N SER A 39 -5.64 2.60 -8.46
CA SER A 39 -7.00 2.25 -8.02
C SER A 39 -7.51 3.17 -6.93
N PHE A 40 -6.64 3.55 -5.98
CA PHE A 40 -6.96 4.48 -4.91
C PHE A 40 -7.18 5.90 -5.43
N MET A 41 -6.35 6.39 -6.35
CA MET A 41 -6.52 7.71 -6.99
C MET A 41 -7.82 7.78 -7.79
N ASN A 42 -8.19 6.72 -8.51
CA ASN A 42 -9.46 6.65 -9.23
C ASN A 42 -10.66 6.72 -8.27
N ALA A 43 -10.62 5.99 -7.16
CA ALA A 43 -11.65 6.07 -6.14
C ALA A 43 -11.72 7.46 -5.49
N TRP A 44 -10.57 8.05 -5.15
CA TRP A 44 -10.50 9.32 -4.45
C TRP A 44 -10.90 10.53 -5.32
N LEU A 45 -10.36 10.63 -6.53
CA LEU A 45 -10.57 11.79 -7.40
C LEU A 45 -11.85 11.68 -8.23
N MET A 46 -12.14 10.49 -8.77
CA MET A 46 -13.24 10.28 -9.71
C MET A 46 -14.47 9.64 -9.08
N GLY A 47 -14.40 9.22 -7.81
CA GLY A 47 -15.45 8.42 -7.17
C GLY A 47 -15.65 7.05 -7.82
N ASN A 48 -14.75 6.61 -8.69
CA ASN A 48 -14.88 5.35 -9.41
C ASN A 48 -14.25 4.20 -8.61
N PHE A 49 -15.09 3.43 -7.92
CA PHE A 49 -14.66 2.28 -7.11
C PHE A 49 -14.45 0.99 -7.90
N SER A 50 -14.77 0.95 -9.20
CA SER A 50 -14.64 -0.26 -10.02
C SER A 50 -13.19 -0.78 -10.07
N PRO A 51 -12.16 0.06 -10.35
CA PRO A 51 -10.76 -0.36 -10.29
C PRO A 51 -10.36 -0.90 -8.91
N THR A 52 -10.83 -0.26 -7.84
CA THR A 52 -10.55 -0.70 -6.46
C THR A 52 -11.14 -2.07 -6.16
N LYS A 53 -12.38 -2.33 -6.60
CA LYS A 53 -13.03 -3.65 -6.42
C LYS A 53 -12.22 -4.75 -7.13
N VAL A 54 -11.83 -4.52 -8.38
CA VAL A 54 -11.01 -5.48 -9.15
C VAL A 54 -9.65 -5.70 -8.48
N PHE A 55 -8.97 -4.61 -8.10
CA PHE A 55 -7.68 -4.69 -7.44
C PHE A 55 -7.75 -5.47 -6.13
N VAL A 56 -8.72 -5.19 -5.26
CA VAL A 56 -8.86 -5.87 -3.96
C VAL A 56 -9.10 -7.37 -4.14
N CYS A 57 -9.92 -7.78 -5.11
CA CYS A 57 -10.12 -9.20 -5.44
C CYS A 57 -8.81 -9.86 -5.90
N ALA A 58 -8.10 -9.25 -6.84
CA ALA A 58 -6.83 -9.76 -7.35
C ALA A 58 -5.76 -9.82 -6.25
N PHE A 59 -5.71 -8.79 -5.40
CA PHE A 59 -4.80 -8.67 -4.27
C PHE A 59 -5.03 -9.76 -3.23
N LEU A 60 -6.30 -10.04 -2.91
CA LEU A 60 -6.67 -11.13 -1.99
C LEU A 60 -6.26 -12.50 -2.55
N ILE A 61 -6.48 -12.75 -3.85
CA ILE A 61 -6.07 -13.99 -4.51
C ILE A 61 -4.54 -14.14 -4.50
N GLU A 62 -3.81 -13.10 -4.88
CA GLU A 62 -2.33 -13.06 -4.87
C GLU A 62 -1.78 -13.45 -3.49
N PHE A 63 -2.26 -12.84 -2.41
CA PHE A 63 -1.79 -13.13 -1.05
C PHE A 63 -2.22 -14.51 -0.54
N THR A 64 -3.40 -14.99 -0.96
CA THR A 64 -3.87 -16.33 -0.63
C THR A 64 -2.96 -17.40 -1.24
N ILE A 65 -2.64 -17.28 -2.54
CA ILE A 65 -1.71 -18.20 -3.22
C ILE A 65 -0.33 -18.13 -2.55
N ARG A 66 0.14 -16.92 -2.26
CA ARG A 66 1.45 -16.66 -1.69
C ARG A 66 1.63 -17.29 -0.30
N ILE A 67 0.60 -17.29 0.56
CA ILE A 67 0.69 -17.79 1.95
C ILE A 67 0.34 -19.27 2.07
N PHE A 68 -0.70 -19.73 1.37
CA PHE A 68 -1.25 -21.07 1.57
C PHE A 68 -0.74 -22.12 0.57
N ILE A 69 -0.37 -21.70 -0.64
CA ILE A 69 0.12 -22.62 -1.68
C ILE A 69 1.64 -22.54 -1.77
N ASN A 70 2.14 -21.53 -2.47
CA ASN A 70 3.57 -21.29 -2.62
C ASN A 70 3.78 -19.88 -3.20
N PRO A 71 4.68 -19.06 -2.63
CA PRO A 71 5.06 -17.76 -3.19
C PRO A 71 5.53 -17.82 -4.65
N LYS A 72 6.08 -18.96 -5.09
CA LYS A 72 6.54 -19.19 -6.46
C LYS A 72 5.42 -19.20 -7.51
N TYR A 73 4.18 -19.47 -7.12
CA TYR A 73 3.03 -19.50 -8.03
C TYR A 73 2.18 -18.24 -8.00
N ALA A 74 2.46 -17.30 -7.08
CA ALA A 74 1.69 -16.08 -6.98
C ALA A 74 1.93 -15.21 -8.25
N PRO A 75 0.89 -14.84 -9.01
CA PRO A 75 1.04 -14.19 -10.31
C PRO A 75 1.98 -12.98 -10.31
N VAL A 76 1.89 -12.11 -9.30
CA VAL A 76 2.73 -10.91 -9.23
C VAL A 76 4.16 -11.25 -8.80
N MET A 77 4.36 -12.29 -7.98
CA MET A 77 5.69 -12.82 -7.68
C MET A 77 6.38 -13.38 -8.93
N VAL A 78 5.64 -14.13 -9.76
CA VAL A 78 6.17 -14.68 -11.02
C VAL A 78 6.60 -13.55 -11.96
N LEU A 79 5.76 -12.52 -12.11
CA LEU A 79 6.09 -11.34 -12.91
C LEU A 79 7.31 -10.60 -12.35
N ALA A 80 7.35 -10.40 -11.03
CA ALA A 80 8.47 -9.75 -10.36
C ALA A 80 9.78 -10.54 -10.53
N GLN A 81 9.73 -11.87 -10.46
CA GLN A 81 10.89 -12.74 -10.66
C GLN A 81 11.41 -12.62 -12.09
N TRP A 82 10.52 -12.55 -13.08
CA TRP A 82 10.91 -12.34 -14.47
C TRP A 82 11.56 -10.98 -14.69
N LEU A 83 11.06 -9.91 -14.07
CA LEU A 83 11.63 -8.55 -14.17
C LEU A 83 13.02 -8.43 -13.53
N VAL A 84 13.26 -9.09 -12.39
CA VAL A 84 14.52 -8.99 -11.64
C VAL A 84 15.50 -10.14 -11.92
N LYS A 85 15.24 -10.98 -12.93
CA LYS A 85 16.05 -12.19 -13.22
C LYS A 85 17.54 -11.93 -13.48
N GLY A 86 17.90 -10.73 -13.92
CA GLY A 86 19.29 -10.32 -14.19
C GLY A 86 20.04 -9.77 -12.98
N GLN A 87 19.43 -9.76 -11.79
CA GLN A 87 20.03 -9.22 -10.57
C GLN A 87 20.56 -10.34 -9.68
N GLN A 88 21.65 -10.05 -8.96
CA GLN A 88 22.13 -10.97 -7.92
C GLN A 88 21.05 -11.12 -6.83
N PRO A 89 20.64 -12.36 -6.50
CA PRO A 89 19.61 -12.60 -5.51
C PRO A 89 20.11 -12.21 -4.11
N GLU A 90 19.24 -11.57 -3.35
CA GLU A 90 19.48 -11.28 -1.93
C GLU A 90 18.47 -12.11 -1.14
N TYR A 91 18.92 -12.99 -0.26
CA TYR A 91 18.04 -13.92 0.44
C TYR A 91 17.67 -13.41 1.82
N THR A 92 16.36 -13.41 2.12
CA THR A 92 15.82 -13.04 3.43
C THR A 92 14.98 -14.16 4.01
N GLY A 93 14.89 -14.21 5.35
CA GLY A 93 14.17 -15.26 6.05
C GLY A 93 12.67 -15.26 5.70
N ALA A 94 12.19 -16.41 5.26
CA ALA A 94 10.79 -16.61 4.89
C ALA A 94 9.82 -16.49 6.10
N PRO A 95 10.13 -16.97 7.33
CA PRO A 95 9.20 -16.89 8.46
C PRO A 95 8.72 -15.47 8.78
N GLN A 96 9.63 -14.48 8.84
CA GLN A 96 9.23 -13.09 9.10
C GLN A 96 8.40 -12.49 7.96
N LYS A 97 8.67 -12.87 6.70
CA LYS A 97 7.88 -12.41 5.54
C LYS A 97 6.49 -13.03 5.55
N ARG A 98 6.35 -14.30 5.96
CA ARG A 98 5.05 -14.96 6.13
C ARG A 98 4.16 -14.21 7.12
N PHE A 99 4.72 -13.78 8.25
CA PHE A 99 4.01 -12.97 9.23
C PHE A 99 3.57 -11.62 8.64
N ALA A 100 4.49 -10.89 8.00
CA ALA A 100 4.17 -9.62 7.36
C ALA A 100 3.08 -9.75 6.29
N TRP A 101 3.12 -10.79 5.48
CA TRP A 101 2.10 -11.05 4.46
C TRP A 101 0.76 -11.48 5.06
N SER A 102 0.76 -12.15 6.21
CA SER A 102 -0.49 -12.49 6.92
C SER A 102 -1.22 -11.23 7.39
N ILE A 103 -0.51 -10.21 7.85
CA ILE A 103 -1.08 -8.89 8.14
C ILE A 103 -1.68 -8.29 6.86
N GLY A 104 -0.95 -8.35 5.75
CA GLY A 104 -1.43 -7.90 4.44
C GLY A 104 -2.72 -8.61 3.99
N LEU A 105 -2.81 -9.93 4.23
CA LEU A 105 -4.00 -10.73 3.91
C LEU A 105 -5.22 -10.32 4.77
N ILE A 106 -5.03 -10.05 6.06
CA ILE A 106 -6.11 -9.57 6.94
C ILE A 106 -6.63 -8.22 6.47
N LEU A 107 -5.72 -7.29 6.12
CA LEU A 107 -6.08 -5.99 5.56
C LEU A 107 -6.83 -6.14 4.23
N ALA A 108 -6.36 -7.02 3.35
CA ALA A 108 -7.00 -7.32 2.06
C ALA A 108 -8.42 -7.88 2.26
N ALA A 109 -8.59 -8.84 3.17
CA ALA A 109 -9.89 -9.45 3.45
C ALA A 109 -10.87 -8.43 4.06
N THR A 110 -10.38 -7.55 4.93
CA THR A 110 -11.16 -6.46 5.52
C THR A 110 -11.64 -5.50 4.42
N MET A 111 -10.75 -5.11 3.52
CA MET A 111 -11.08 -4.22 2.40
C MET A 111 -12.03 -4.87 1.41
N PHE A 112 -11.86 -6.16 1.14
CA PHE A 112 -12.79 -6.93 0.31
C PHE A 112 -14.18 -6.92 0.92
N TYR A 113 -14.30 -7.20 2.22
CA TYR A 113 -15.57 -7.16 2.92
C TYR A 113 -16.24 -5.77 2.87
N LEU A 114 -15.49 -4.70 3.16
CA LEU A 114 -16.02 -3.35 3.20
C LEU A 114 -16.42 -2.82 1.80
N ILE A 115 -15.54 -2.95 0.80
CA ILE A 115 -15.71 -2.33 -0.51
C ILE A 115 -16.51 -3.22 -1.47
N VAL A 116 -16.25 -4.53 -1.49
CA VAL A 116 -16.87 -5.44 -2.47
C VAL A 116 -18.22 -5.92 -1.97
N LEU A 117 -18.30 -6.44 -0.75
CA LEU A 117 -19.53 -7.04 -0.22
C LEU A 117 -20.51 -6.00 0.34
N LYS A 118 -20.02 -5.07 1.16
CA LYS A 118 -20.86 -4.05 1.79
C LYS A 118 -21.01 -2.78 0.96
N SER A 119 -20.16 -2.58 -0.05
CA SER A 119 -20.09 -1.33 -0.83
C SER A 119 -20.09 -0.07 0.06
N VAL A 120 -19.49 -0.19 1.26
CA VAL A 120 -19.37 0.91 2.21
C VAL A 120 -18.20 1.76 1.74
N VAL A 121 -18.45 3.05 1.59
CA VAL A 121 -17.42 4.04 1.29
C VAL A 121 -17.31 4.98 2.48
N GLY A 122 -16.12 5.09 3.06
CA GLY A 122 -15.95 5.92 4.24
C GLY A 122 -14.49 6.14 4.64
N PRO A 123 -14.25 6.99 5.67
CA PRO A 123 -12.92 7.36 6.13
C PRO A 123 -12.05 6.16 6.53
N ILE A 124 -12.66 5.12 7.09
CA ILE A 124 -11.97 3.89 7.48
C ILE A 124 -11.29 3.24 6.28
N ASN A 125 -11.97 3.15 5.13
CA ASN A 125 -11.37 2.55 3.93
C ASN A 125 -10.17 3.36 3.44
N ILE A 126 -10.25 4.69 3.53
CA ILE A 126 -9.15 5.59 3.14
C ILE A 126 -7.94 5.37 4.04
N ILE A 127 -8.15 5.28 5.36
CA ILE A 127 -7.08 5.02 6.33
C ILE A 127 -6.45 3.65 6.08
N VAL A 128 -7.28 2.62 5.87
CA VAL A 128 -6.79 1.26 5.59
C VAL A 128 -6.03 1.22 4.25
N CYS A 129 -6.56 1.80 3.18
CA CYS A 129 -5.87 1.96 1.89
C CYS A 129 -4.53 2.66 2.04
N ALA A 130 -4.52 3.84 2.68
CA ALA A 130 -3.33 4.66 2.86
C ALA A 130 -2.27 3.92 3.69
N SER A 131 -2.67 3.22 4.75
CA SER A 131 -1.75 2.40 5.54
C SER A 131 -1.15 1.26 4.73
N CYS A 132 -1.96 0.56 3.91
CA CYS A 132 -1.49 -0.51 3.04
C CYS A 132 -0.50 0.01 1.99
N LEU A 133 -0.84 1.12 1.34
CA LEU A 133 0.03 1.80 0.37
C LEU A 133 1.36 2.23 1.01
N ALA A 134 1.31 2.79 2.22
CA ALA A 134 2.51 3.16 2.96
C ALA A 134 3.38 1.93 3.24
N LEU A 135 2.82 0.85 3.80
CA LEU A 135 3.55 -0.39 4.09
C LEU A 135 4.23 -0.95 2.84
N MET A 136 3.54 -0.98 1.70
CA MET A 136 4.14 -1.41 0.43
C MET A 136 5.24 -0.47 -0.04
N PHE A 137 5.03 0.85 0.05
CA PHE A 137 6.01 1.84 -0.35
C PHE A 137 7.31 1.70 0.44
N PHE A 138 7.24 1.48 1.75
CA PHE A 138 8.42 1.25 2.58
C PHE A 138 9.19 -0.02 2.17
N GLU A 139 8.46 -1.10 1.86
CA GLU A 139 9.03 -2.35 1.37
C GLU A 139 9.71 -2.14 0.00
N THR A 140 9.03 -1.53 -0.98
CA THR A 140 9.56 -1.39 -2.33
C THR A 140 10.72 -0.38 -2.39
N SER A 141 10.51 0.83 -1.88
CA SER A 141 11.43 1.96 -2.05
C SER A 141 12.65 1.84 -1.15
N PHE A 142 12.44 1.59 0.14
CA PHE A 142 13.51 1.57 1.13
C PHE A 142 14.03 0.17 1.45
N GLY A 143 13.31 -0.90 1.06
CA GLY A 143 13.64 -2.26 1.50
C GLY A 143 13.38 -2.48 2.98
N ILE A 144 12.49 -1.68 3.59
CA ILE A 144 12.18 -1.75 5.02
C ILE A 144 10.84 -2.45 5.21
N CYS A 145 10.90 -3.70 5.67
CA CYS A 145 9.73 -4.48 6.03
C CYS A 145 9.25 -4.14 7.44
N ILE A 146 8.29 -3.22 7.57
CA ILE A 146 7.71 -2.84 8.88
C ILE A 146 7.10 -4.05 9.59
N GLY A 147 6.42 -4.95 8.86
CA GLY A 147 5.88 -6.20 9.42
C GLY A 147 6.95 -7.12 10.00
N CYS A 148 8.13 -7.18 9.36
CA CYS A 148 9.26 -7.95 9.86
C CYS A 148 9.88 -7.31 11.12
N LYS A 149 9.87 -5.97 11.22
CA LYS A 149 10.30 -5.26 12.42
C LYS A 149 9.37 -5.53 13.61
N ILE A 150 8.06 -5.53 13.37
CA ILE A 150 7.04 -5.91 14.37
C ILE A 150 7.24 -7.38 14.79
N TYR A 151 7.46 -8.28 13.84
CA TYR A 151 7.76 -9.68 14.13
C TYR A 151 8.96 -9.82 15.09
N ASN A 152 10.06 -9.12 14.82
CA ASN A 152 11.26 -9.18 15.66
C ASN A 152 11.05 -8.60 17.06
N LEU A 153 10.12 -7.65 17.22
CA LEU A 153 9.79 -7.07 18.53
C LEU A 153 9.01 -8.04 19.43
N PHE A 154 8.11 -8.83 18.84
CA PHE A 154 7.20 -9.71 19.59
C PHE A 154 7.66 -11.16 19.70
N ASN A 155 8.45 -11.67 18.74
CA ASN A 155 8.86 -13.07 18.73
C ASN A 155 10.23 -13.29 19.39
N LYS A 156 10.30 -14.28 20.28
CA LYS A 156 11.55 -14.69 20.95
C LYS A 156 12.59 -15.25 19.97
N ALA A 157 12.12 -15.88 18.89
CA ALA A 157 12.96 -16.27 17.77
C ALA A 157 13.24 -15.01 16.93
N GLN A 158 14.39 -14.38 17.17
CA GLN A 158 14.81 -13.19 16.42
C GLN A 158 14.79 -13.45 14.92
N ALA A 159 14.42 -12.43 14.14
CA ALA A 159 14.41 -12.51 12.70
C ALA A 159 15.84 -12.80 12.19
N GLN A 160 15.99 -13.88 11.44
CA GLN A 160 17.26 -14.26 10.80
C GLN A 160 17.24 -13.81 9.35
N LEU A 161 18.38 -13.33 8.82
CA LEU A 161 18.51 -12.88 7.43
C LEU A 161 17.53 -11.75 7.11
N CYS A 162 17.68 -10.61 7.79
CA CYS A 162 16.82 -9.45 7.59
C CYS A 162 17.20 -8.70 6.30
N PRO A 163 16.24 -8.04 5.62
CA PRO A 163 16.52 -7.24 4.42
C PRO A 163 17.69 -6.27 4.64
N GLY A 164 18.62 -6.21 3.70
CA GLY A 164 19.82 -5.38 3.78
C GLY A 164 20.78 -5.75 4.92
N ASN A 165 20.71 -7.00 5.42
CA ASN A 165 21.44 -7.46 6.61
C ASN A 165 21.20 -6.57 7.84
N SER A 166 20.00 -5.98 7.95
CA SER A 166 19.67 -5.02 9.01
C SER A 166 19.74 -5.57 10.43
N CYS A 167 19.68 -6.89 10.59
CA CYS A 167 19.79 -7.54 11.90
C CYS A 167 21.24 -7.76 12.36
N ASP A 168 22.23 -7.70 11.46
CA ASP A 168 23.67 -7.87 11.77
C ASP A 168 24.47 -6.57 11.57
N ILE A 169 23.81 -5.40 11.63
CA ILE A 169 24.49 -4.11 11.49
C ILE A 169 25.43 -3.90 12.68
N LYS A 170 26.74 -3.98 12.43
CA LYS A 170 27.76 -3.47 13.36
C LYS A 170 27.71 -1.94 13.38
N THR A 171 27.53 -1.34 14.56
CA THR A 171 27.40 0.11 14.77
C THR A 171 28.52 0.94 14.13
N GLU A 172 29.71 0.35 13.96
CA GLU A 172 30.88 0.99 13.34
C GLU A 172 30.72 1.28 11.83
N LYS A 173 29.81 0.60 11.11
CA LYS A 173 29.56 0.82 9.67
C LYS A 173 28.41 1.78 9.38
N GLN A 174 27.88 2.47 10.40
CA GLN A 174 26.77 3.38 10.22
C GLN A 174 27.26 4.68 9.56
N ASN A 175 26.78 4.95 8.33
CA ASN A 175 27.03 6.21 7.64
C ASN A 175 26.33 7.36 8.37
N ASN A 176 27.03 8.02 9.28
CA ASN A 176 26.51 9.18 9.99
C ASN A 176 26.40 10.37 9.02
N ILE A 177 25.24 11.04 9.03
CA ILE A 177 25.02 12.26 8.24
C ILE A 177 25.97 13.35 8.74
N SER A 178 26.80 13.88 7.85
CA SER A 178 27.67 15.01 8.15
C SER A 178 26.85 16.30 8.31
N LYS A 179 27.33 17.24 9.14
CA LYS A 179 26.69 18.56 9.32
C LYS A 179 26.50 19.30 7.99
N SER A 180 27.44 19.15 7.05
CA SER A 180 27.34 19.77 5.72
C SER A 180 26.26 19.13 4.85
N GLN A 181 26.08 17.80 4.95
CA GLN A 181 24.99 17.10 4.25
C GLN A 181 23.63 17.51 4.81
N LEU A 182 23.54 17.66 6.13
CA LEU A 182 22.33 18.16 6.79
C LEU A 182 21.99 19.59 6.36
N LEU A 183 23.00 20.47 6.27
CA LEU A 183 22.83 21.84 5.79
C LEU A 183 22.26 21.87 4.36
N ILE A 184 22.85 21.09 3.44
CA ILE A 184 22.38 21.01 2.04
C ILE A 184 20.93 20.52 1.99
N LEU A 185 20.57 19.51 2.79
CA LEU A 185 19.21 19.00 2.87
C LEU A 185 18.22 20.08 3.35
N VAL A 186 18.59 20.84 4.37
CA VAL A 186 17.75 21.94 4.89
C VAL A 186 17.59 23.04 3.85
N LEU A 187 18.68 23.46 3.18
CA LEU A 187 18.63 24.47 2.12
C LEU A 187 17.74 24.03 0.96
N PHE A 188 17.82 22.76 0.55
CA PHE A 188 16.93 22.20 -0.46
C PHE A 188 15.47 22.21 -0.03
N ALA A 189 15.16 21.83 1.21
CA ALA A 189 13.79 21.87 1.73
C ALA A 189 13.23 23.31 1.76
N VAL A 190 14.05 24.27 2.20
CA VAL A 190 13.69 25.70 2.21
C VAL A 190 13.47 26.24 0.80
N SER A 191 14.31 25.88 -0.18
CA SER A 191 14.13 26.34 -1.56
C SER A 191 12.86 25.78 -2.19
N VAL A 192 12.54 24.50 -1.95
CA VAL A 192 11.28 23.90 -2.40
C VAL A 192 10.07 24.61 -1.78
N LEU A 193 10.12 24.91 -0.48
CA LEU A 193 9.05 25.67 0.20
C LEU A 193 8.91 27.09 -0.37
N ALA A 194 10.02 27.79 -0.63
CA ALA A 194 10.00 29.11 -1.24
C ALA A 194 9.36 29.08 -2.64
N ILE A 195 9.75 28.09 -3.47
CA ILE A 195 9.18 27.87 -4.80
C ILE A 195 7.69 27.57 -4.72
N PHE A 196 7.27 26.68 -3.81
CA PHE A 196 5.86 26.35 -3.61
C PHE A 196 5.02 27.59 -3.26
N ASN A 197 5.50 28.44 -2.34
CA ASN A 197 4.79 29.67 -1.97
C ASN A 197 4.75 30.69 -3.13
N TYR A 198 5.84 30.81 -3.90
CA TYR A 198 5.90 31.70 -5.06
C TYR A 198 4.85 31.32 -6.13
N PHE A 199 4.72 30.02 -6.45
CA PHE A 199 3.72 29.55 -7.40
C PHE A 199 2.29 29.54 -6.83
N SER A 200 2.12 29.24 -5.54
CA SER A 200 0.80 29.23 -4.90
C SER A 200 0.20 30.64 -4.79
N GLY A 201 1.04 31.68 -4.68
CA GLY A 201 0.61 33.09 -4.76
C GLY A 201 0.11 33.52 -6.15
N SER A 202 0.32 32.71 -7.19
CA SER A 202 -0.09 32.98 -8.59
C SER A 202 -1.32 32.19 -9.04
N LEU A 203 -1.85 31.28 -8.23
CA LEU A 203 -3.02 30.47 -8.55
C LEU A 203 -4.30 31.20 -8.12
N THR A 204 -4.86 32.01 -9.01
CA THR A 204 -6.29 32.34 -9.01
C THR A 204 -7.07 31.03 -9.19
N GLU A 205 -7.98 30.73 -8.26
CA GLU A 205 -8.79 29.50 -8.27
C GLU A 205 -9.53 29.33 -9.62
N PRO A 206 -9.41 28.17 -10.30
CA PRO A 206 -10.33 27.84 -11.37
C PRO A 206 -11.64 27.38 -10.74
N ALA A 207 -12.64 28.26 -10.76
CA ALA A 207 -14.03 27.92 -10.45
C ALA A 207 -14.51 26.84 -11.43
N LEU A 208 -14.65 25.61 -10.93
CA LEU A 208 -15.22 24.50 -11.70
C LEU A 208 -16.74 24.70 -11.76
N SER A 209 -17.21 25.17 -12.92
CA SER A 209 -18.64 25.41 -13.18
C SER A 209 -19.40 24.09 -13.20
N ALA A 210 -20.29 23.89 -12.23
CA ALA A 210 -21.28 22.82 -12.22
C ALA A 210 -22.50 23.25 -13.06
N ALA A 211 -22.84 22.46 -14.08
CA ALA A 211 -24.09 22.62 -14.85
C ALA A 211 -25.25 21.86 -14.16
N PRO A 212 -26.48 22.40 -14.15
CA PRO A 212 -27.60 21.77 -13.48
C PRO A 212 -28.33 20.77 -14.40
N HIS A 213 -28.41 19.51 -13.98
CA HIS A 213 -29.39 18.55 -14.49
C HIS A 213 -30.48 18.36 -13.43
N GLU A 214 -31.54 19.14 -13.59
CA GLU A 214 -32.78 18.96 -12.88
C GLU A 214 -33.67 17.93 -13.58
N VAL A 215 -34.50 17.29 -12.77
CA VAL A 215 -35.68 16.48 -13.08
C VAL A 215 -35.48 14.96 -13.15
N ILE A 216 -36.38 14.29 -12.42
CA ILE A 216 -36.70 12.87 -12.26
C ILE A 216 -36.12 12.27 -10.98
N ILE A 217 -37.03 12.02 -10.02
CA ILE A 217 -37.06 10.99 -8.96
C ILE A 217 -37.75 11.64 -7.73
N LYS A 218 -39.08 11.49 -7.62
CA LYS A 218 -39.86 11.96 -6.45
C LYS A 218 -40.34 10.83 -5.53
N GLU A 219 -39.93 9.59 -5.74
CA GLU A 219 -40.46 8.45 -4.97
C GLU A 219 -39.41 7.46 -4.42
N VAL A 220 -38.10 7.74 -4.53
CA VAL A 220 -37.02 6.98 -3.86
C VAL A 220 -36.52 7.68 -2.55
N ASP A 221 -37.15 8.82 -2.24
CA ASP A 221 -36.55 9.95 -1.52
C ASP A 221 -36.23 9.69 -0.03
N ALA A 222 -37.06 8.99 0.73
CA ALA A 222 -36.91 8.97 2.19
C ALA A 222 -35.66 8.20 2.71
N LYS A 223 -35.30 7.08 2.08
CA LYS A 223 -34.11 6.29 2.48
C LYS A 223 -32.83 6.81 1.82
N GLU A 224 -32.95 7.41 0.65
CA GLU A 224 -31.82 7.99 -0.06
C GLU A 224 -31.39 9.32 0.58
N VAL A 225 -32.33 10.15 1.02
CA VAL A 225 -32.06 11.40 1.76
C VAL A 225 -31.37 11.14 3.10
N GLU A 226 -31.77 10.09 3.82
CA GLU A 226 -31.13 9.73 5.09
C GLU A 226 -29.70 9.22 4.86
N ARG A 227 -29.48 8.40 3.83
CA ARG A 227 -28.15 7.91 3.42
C ARG A 227 -27.25 9.03 2.89
N CYS A 228 -27.81 10.01 2.20
CA CYS A 228 -27.07 11.10 1.56
C CYS A 228 -26.87 12.34 2.45
N LYS A 229 -27.23 12.23 3.74
CA LYS A 229 -26.96 13.27 4.72
C LYS A 229 -25.45 13.36 4.99
N VAL A 230 -24.84 14.43 4.50
CA VAL A 230 -23.42 14.72 4.71
C VAL A 230 -23.14 14.87 6.22
N PRO A 231 -22.21 14.08 6.80
CA PRO A 231 -21.83 14.18 8.19
C PRO A 231 -21.12 15.49 8.52
N ASP A 232 -21.22 15.94 9.77
CA ASP A 232 -20.66 17.23 10.21
C ASP A 232 -19.13 17.31 10.04
N PHE A 233 -18.41 16.18 10.13
CA PHE A 233 -16.96 16.16 9.89
C PHE A 233 -16.61 16.49 8.43
N ALA A 234 -17.43 16.07 7.46
CA ALA A 234 -17.19 16.32 6.04
C ALA A 234 -17.47 17.80 5.69
N LYS A 235 -18.48 18.39 6.35
CA LYS A 235 -18.78 19.83 6.27
C LYS A 235 -17.67 20.68 6.87
N ALA A 236 -17.18 20.31 8.07
CA ALA A 236 -16.10 21.02 8.74
C ALA A 236 -14.78 21.05 7.95
N MET A 237 -14.55 20.05 7.09
CA MET A 237 -13.38 19.98 6.20
C MET A 237 -13.62 20.61 4.82
N GLY A 238 -14.80 21.16 4.53
CA GLY A 238 -15.16 21.68 3.21
C GLY A 238 -15.18 20.62 2.10
N HIS A 239 -15.36 19.34 2.46
CA HIS A 239 -15.28 18.19 1.55
C HIS A 239 -16.66 17.60 1.24
N GLU A 240 -17.71 18.44 1.28
CA GLU A 240 -19.10 18.01 1.12
C GLU A 240 -19.36 17.34 -0.23
N GLU A 241 -18.88 17.95 -1.32
CA GLU A 241 -19.04 17.40 -2.66
C GLU A 241 -18.27 16.09 -2.85
N LYS A 242 -17.06 15.98 -2.30
CA LYS A 242 -16.29 14.73 -2.33
C LYS A 242 -17.00 13.62 -1.56
N TRP A 243 -17.58 13.94 -0.41
CA TRP A 243 -18.34 12.96 0.36
C TRP A 243 -19.56 12.46 -0.42
N LYS A 244 -20.30 13.37 -1.07
CA LYS A 244 -21.44 13.03 -1.93
C LYS A 244 -21.02 12.14 -3.12
N LEU A 245 -19.96 12.53 -3.82
CA LEU A 245 -19.34 11.77 -4.91
C LEU A 245 -18.98 10.34 -4.46
N HIS A 246 -18.39 10.20 -3.28
CA HIS A 246 -17.95 8.91 -2.74
C HIS A 246 -19.11 8.03 -2.28
N ASN A 247 -20.26 8.59 -1.92
CA ASN A 247 -21.44 7.86 -1.46
C ASN A 247 -22.51 7.65 -2.54
N ASN A 248 -22.20 7.95 -3.81
CA ASN A 248 -23.14 7.94 -4.93
C ASN A 248 -24.41 8.78 -4.66
N CYS A 249 -24.23 9.89 -3.94
CA CYS A 249 -25.28 10.86 -3.67
C CYS A 249 -25.11 12.03 -4.64
N LYS A 250 -26.17 12.39 -5.36
CA LYS A 250 -26.21 13.59 -6.20
C LYS A 250 -26.59 14.80 -5.34
#